data_AF-A0A4Z0JIR7-F1
#
_entry.id   AF-A0A4Z0JIR7-F1
#
_cell.length_a   1.000
_cell.length_b   1.000
_cell.length_c   1.000
_cell.angle_alpha   90.00
_cell.angle_beta   90.00
_cell.angle_gamma   90.00
#
_symmetry.space_group_name_H-M   'P 1'
#
loop_
_entity.id
_entity.type
_entity.pdbx_description
1 polymer ?
#
loop_
_entity_poly.entity_id
_entity_poly.type
_entity_poly.pdbx_seq_one_letter_code
_entity_poly.pdbx_strand_id
1 'polypeptide(L)' 'MSLDFGIVIFAIGFVFAGLATISFKIRAIANKPAWGGITLPFGVIGFIALAIGVIIIAANRG' A
#
# COMPACT_ATOMS: atom_id res chain seq x y z
N MET A 1 -18.34 6.84 9.13
CA MET A 1 -16.95 6.36 9.25
C MET A 1 -16.07 7.60 9.31
N SER A 2 -15.27 7.81 10.36
CA SER A 2 -14.62 9.12 10.61
C SER A 2 -13.45 9.41 9.65
N LEU A 3 -13.15 10.70 9.45
CA LEU A 3 -12.02 11.16 8.64
C LEU A 3 -10.68 10.60 9.14
N ASP A 4 -10.48 10.59 10.46
CA ASP A 4 -9.26 10.06 11.08
C ASP A 4 -9.03 8.59 10.74
N PHE A 5 -10.10 7.78 10.73
CA PHE A 5 -10.03 6.38 10.35
C PHE A 5 -9.58 6.21 8.89
N GLY A 6 -10.09 7.03 7.97
CA GLY A 6 -9.67 7.05 6.57
C GLY A 6 -8.18 7.41 6.41
N ILE A 7 -7.70 8.41 7.16
CA ILE A 7 -6.29 8.82 7.16
C ILE A 7 -5.38 7.70 7.65
N VAL A 8 -5.76 7.00 8.73
CA VAL A 8 -4.97 5.87 9.26
C VAL A 8 -4.87 4.74 8.23
N ILE A 9 -5.99 4.36 7.59
CA ILE A 9 -5.98 3.32 6.56
C ILE A 9 -5.09 3.73 5.38
N PHE A 10 -5.20 4.98 4.92
CA PHE A 10 -4.37 5.50 3.85
C PHE A 10 -2.88 5.44 4.21
N ALA A 11 -2.51 5.85 5.43
CA ALA A 11 -1.13 5.81 5.91
C ALA A 11 -0.58 4.37 5.96
N ILE A 12 -1.38 3.42 6.43
CA ILE A 12 -1.00 1.99 6.43
C ILE A 12 -0.76 1.52 4.99
N GLY A 13 -1.67 1.82 4.07
CA GLY A 13 -1.51 1.47 2.66
C GLY A 13 -0.25 2.05 2.03
N PHE A 14 0.06 3.31 2.36
CA PHE A 14 1.27 3.98 1.90
C PHE A 14 2.55 3.29 2.41
N VAL A 15 2.59 2.90 3.69
CA VAL A 15 3.71 2.15 4.27
C VAL A 15 3.90 0.81 3.55
N PHE A 16 2.82 0.04 3.33
CA PHE A 16 2.90 -1.24 2.61
C PHE A 16 3.36 -1.07 1.16
N ALA A 17 2.90 -0.04 0.45
CA ALA A 17 3.37 0.27 -0.89
C ALA A 17 4.87 0.65 -0.91
N GLY A 18 5.33 1.39 0.10
CA GLY A 18 6.75 1.70 0.30
C GLY A 18 7.59 0.44 0.53
N LEU A 19 7.15 -0.46 1.41
CA LEU A 19 7.80 -1.75 1.66
C LEU A 19 7.79 -2.65 0.42
N ALA A 20 6.71 -2.67 -0.34
CA ALA A 20 6.65 -3.39 -1.62
C ALA A 20 7.70 -2.85 -2.60
N THR A 21 7.85 -1.54 -2.68
CA THR A 21 8.85 -0.88 -3.54
C THR A 21 10.28 -1.22 -3.12
N ILE A 22 10.58 -1.21 -1.81
CA ILE A 22 11.89 -1.60 -1.28
C ILE A 22 12.16 -3.08 -1.60
N SER A 23 11.20 -3.97 -1.32
CA SER A 23 11.30 -5.40 -1.62
C SER A 23 11.50 -5.66 -3.12
N PHE A 24 10.76 -4.95 -3.97
CA PHE A 24 10.91 -5.00 -5.44
C PHE A 24 12.35 -4.70 -5.85
N LYS A 25 12.92 -3.60 -5.36
CA LYS A 25 14.31 -3.18 -5.66
C LYS A 25 15.32 -4.22 -5.18
N ILE A 26 15.20 -4.70 -3.94
CA ILE A 26 16.11 -5.72 -3.38
C ILE A 26 16.06 -6.99 -4.23
N ARG A 27 14.87 -7.45 -4.63
CA ARG A 27 14.71 -8.66 -5.43
C ARG A 27 15.25 -8.49 -6.85
N ALA A 28 15.04 -7.33 -7.46
CA ALA A 28 15.59 -7.00 -8.77
C ALA A 28 17.13 -7.02 -8.75
N ILE A 29 17.75 -6.42 -7.72
CA ILE A 29 19.21 -6.46 -7.53
C ILE A 29 19.71 -7.90 -7.30
N ALA A 30 18.93 -8.72 -6.60
CA ALA A 30 19.26 -10.12 -6.34
C ALA A 30 18.95 -11.08 -7.51
N ASN A 31 18.61 -10.58 -8.72
CA ASN A 31 18.20 -11.37 -9.89
C ASN A 31 17.05 -12.35 -9.61
N LYS A 32 16.18 -12.02 -8.64
CA LYS A 32 14.94 -12.76 -8.35
C LYS A 32 13.77 -12.07 -9.03
N PRO A 33 12.67 -12.78 -9.36
CA PRO A 33 11.46 -12.15 -9.91
C PRO A 33 11.00 -11.00 -9.00
N ALA A 34 10.98 -9.77 -9.52
CA ALA A 34 10.83 -8.55 -8.72
C ALA A 34 9.44 -8.45 -8.07
N TRP A 35 8.39 -8.84 -8.80
CA TRP A 35 7.02 -9.02 -8.32
C TRP A 35 6.75 -10.38 -7.66
N GLY A 36 7.79 -11.09 -7.22
CA GLY A 36 7.65 -12.36 -6.50
C GLY A 36 7.77 -12.21 -4.98
N GLY A 37 7.51 -13.30 -4.26
CA GLY A 37 7.65 -13.35 -2.80
C GLY A 37 6.83 -12.26 -2.10
N ILE A 38 7.42 -11.60 -1.10
CA ILE A 38 6.73 -10.63 -0.24
C ILE A 38 6.37 -9.31 -0.94
N THR A 39 6.98 -9.01 -2.09
CA THR A 39 6.65 -7.81 -2.89
C THR A 39 5.17 -7.81 -3.29
N LEU A 40 4.65 -8.97 -3.71
CA LEU A 40 3.28 -9.06 -4.22
C LEU A 40 2.23 -8.89 -3.11
N PRO A 41 2.29 -9.61 -1.95
CA PRO A 41 1.39 -9.37 -0.83
C PRO A 41 1.41 -7.91 -0.36
N PHE A 42 2.60 -7.32 -0.17
CA PHE A 42 2.71 -5.93 0.27
C PHE A 42 2.16 -4.95 -0.76
N GLY A 43 2.40 -5.19 -2.06
CA GLY A 43 1.85 -4.37 -3.13
C GLY A 43 0.32 -4.43 -3.17
N VAL A 44 -0.26 -5.62 -3.10
CA VAL A 44 -1.72 -5.82 -3.14
C VAL A 44 -2.39 -5.23 -1.90
N ILE A 45 -1.90 -5.56 -0.70
CA ILE A 45 -2.45 -5.03 0.56
C ILE A 45 -2.31 -3.51 0.61
N GLY A 46 -1.14 -2.99 0.23
CA GLY A 46 -0.89 -1.56 0.18
C GLY A 46 -1.82 -0.82 -0.78
N PHE A 47 -2.02 -1.36 -1.99
CA PHE A 47 -2.91 -0.78 -2.98
C PHE A 47 -4.37 -0.78 -2.53
N ILE A 48 -4.87 -1.89 -1.97
CA ILE A 48 -6.23 -1.99 -1.47
C ILE A 48 -6.45 -1.00 -0.32
N ALA A 49 -5.53 -0.93 0.64
CA ALA A 49 -5.62 0.01 1.75
C ALA A 49 -5.57 1.46 1.28
N LEU A 50 -4.71 1.80 0.31
CA LEU A 50 -4.70 3.15 -0.30
C LEU A 50 -6.04 3.49 -0.96
N ALA A 51 -6.59 2.59 -1.77
CA ALA A 51 -7.87 2.81 -2.44
C ALA A 51 -9.01 3.02 -1.43
N ILE A 52 -9.13 2.15 -0.43
CA ILE A 52 -10.16 2.25 0.62
C ILE A 52 -9.98 3.54 1.42
N GLY A 53 -8.74 3.87 1.83
CA GLY A 53 -8.44 5.09 2.58
C GLY A 53 -8.84 6.35 1.82
N VAL A 54 -8.52 6.42 0.52
CA VAL A 54 -8.93 7.55 -0.34
C VAL A 54 -10.44 7.65 -0.46
N ILE A 55 -11.15 6.53 -0.68
CA ILE A 55 -12.62 6.52 -0.78
C ILE A 55 -13.26 7.07 0.49
N ILE A 56 -12.79 6.63 1.67
CA ILE A 56 -13.33 7.09 2.96
C ILE A 56 -13.08 8.59 3.15
N ILE A 57 -11.85 9.05 2.86
CA ILE A 57 -11.51 10.47 2.98
C ILE A 57 -12.35 11.32 2.03
N ALA A 58 -12.52 10.89 0.78
CA ALA A 58 -13.30 11.61 -0.22
C ALA A 58 -14.79 11.68 0.17
N ALA A 59 -15.36 10.57 0.66
CA ALA A 59 -16.75 10.51 1.10
C ALA A 59 -17.04 11.35 2.37
N ASN A 60 -16.03 11.69 3.16
CA ASN A 60 -16.17 12.57 4.35
C ASN A 60 -15.91 14.06 4.04
N ARG A 61 -15.50 14.39 2.82
CA ARG A 61 -15.21 15.77 2.40
C ARG A 61 -16.26 16.35 1.46
N GLY A 62 -17.16 15.52 0.92
CA GLY A 62 -18.36 15.93 0.17
C GLY A 62 -19.56 16.03 1.10
#